data_AF-A0A7S4ZTT3-F1
#
_entry.id   AF-A0A7S4ZTT3-F1
#
_cell.length_a   1.000
_cell.length_b   1.000
_cell.length_c   1.000
_cell.angle_alpha   90.00
_cell.angle_beta   90.00
_cell.angle_gamma   90.00
#
_symmetry.space_group_name_H-M   'P 1'
#
loop_
_entity.id
_entity.type
_entity.pdbx_description
1 polymer ?
#
loop_
_entity_poly.entity_id
_entity_poly.type
_entity_poly.pdbx_seq_one_letter_code
_entity_poly.pdbx_strand_id
1 'polypeptide(L)'
;MQKLIASMALPGFSWPVCTAAGTGAPGYDAFEDCPTGYVEAEAQSGHGGNAEQYCARYTTERGERIELDRQPRTRRDRPWYFDIRQKGGTSTRAWFDLKK
;
A
#
# COMPACT_ATOMS: atom_id res chain seq x y z
N MET A 1 20.92 -2.87 -15.50
CA MET A 1 20.15 -2.16 -14.44
C MET A 1 19.45 -3.08 -13.44
N GLN A 2 19.52 -4.42 -13.55
CA GLN A 2 18.85 -5.34 -12.60
C GLN A 2 19.66 -5.66 -11.33
N LYS A 3 21.00 -5.60 -11.39
CA LYS A 3 21.87 -6.01 -10.27
C LYS A 3 21.69 -5.15 -9.00
N LEU A 4 21.35 -3.86 -9.15
CA LEU A 4 21.16 -2.93 -8.02
C LEU A 4 19.82 -3.18 -7.31
N ILE A 5 18.75 -3.44 -8.06
CA ILE A 5 17.41 -3.72 -7.51
C ILE A 5 17.40 -5.07 -6.78
N ALA A 6 18.08 -6.08 -7.34
CA ALA A 6 18.20 -7.38 -6.68
C ALA A 6 19.00 -7.31 -5.37
N SER A 7 20.03 -6.47 -5.30
CA SER A 7 20.80 -6.27 -4.07
C SER A 7 20.03 -5.46 -3.02
N MET A 8 19.21 -4.48 -3.45
CA MET A 8 18.27 -3.74 -2.61
C MET A 8 17.23 -4.61 -1.90
N ALA A 9 16.86 -5.75 -2.48
CA ALA A 9 15.89 -6.69 -1.92
C ALA A 9 16.48 -7.67 -0.88
N LEU A 10 17.81 -7.68 -0.70
CA LEU A 10 18.47 -8.62 0.18
C LEU A 10 18.40 -8.18 1.66
N PRO A 11 18.20 -9.11 2.60
CA PRO A 11 18.31 -8.80 4.02
C PRO A 11 19.73 -8.29 4.34
N GLY A 12 19.81 -7.14 5.01
CA GLY A 12 21.08 -6.46 5.32
C GLY A 12 21.49 -5.37 4.32
N PHE A 13 20.71 -5.15 3.25
CA PHE A 13 20.94 -4.01 2.37
C PHE A 13 20.57 -2.69 3.08
N SER A 14 21.56 -1.82 3.23
CA SER A 14 21.33 -0.47 3.73
C SER A 14 20.85 0.42 2.59
N TRP A 15 19.56 0.73 2.58
CA TRP A 15 19.00 1.70 1.65
C TRP A 15 19.71 3.05 1.82
N PRO A 16 20.25 3.64 0.72
CA PRO A 16 20.92 4.92 0.81
C PRO A 16 19.89 5.98 1.23
N VAL A 17 20.07 6.52 2.44
CA VAL A 17 19.21 7.58 2.97
C VAL A 17 19.71 8.91 2.41
N CYS A 18 18.89 9.57 1.60
CA CYS A 18 19.14 10.96 1.23
C CYS A 18 18.34 11.85 2.18
N THR A 19 18.98 12.30 3.26
CA THR A 19 18.41 13.17 4.28
C THR A 19 17.88 14.49 3.70
N ALA A 20 18.57 15.05 2.71
CA ALA A 20 18.13 16.28 2.02
C ALA A 20 16.80 16.09 1.26
N ALA A 21 16.51 14.88 0.78
CA ALA A 21 15.26 14.53 0.11
C ALA A 21 14.23 13.86 1.04
N GLY A 22 14.59 13.59 2.30
CA GLY A 22 13.75 12.85 3.25
C GLY A 22 13.43 11.41 2.80
N THR A 23 14.28 10.83 1.94
CA THR A 23 14.05 9.49 1.37
C THR A 23 14.87 8.46 2.13
N GLY A 24 14.22 7.38 2.56
CA GLY A 24 14.79 6.26 3.32
C GLY A 24 14.48 4.91 2.66
N ALA A 25 14.26 3.86 3.45
CA ALA A 25 13.76 2.60 2.92
C ALA A 25 12.38 2.78 2.26
N PRO A 26 12.07 2.03 1.18
CA PRO A 26 10.77 2.12 0.53
C PRO A 26 9.66 1.61 1.45
N GLY A 27 8.48 2.21 1.31
CA GLY A 27 7.26 1.66 1.87
C GLY A 27 6.81 0.43 1.08
N TYR A 28 5.95 -0.37 1.70
CA TYR A 28 5.31 -1.53 1.08
C TYR A 28 3.80 -1.45 1.28
N ASP A 29 3.07 -1.60 0.19
CA ASP A 29 1.62 -1.74 0.17
C ASP A 29 1.24 -2.80 -0.87
N ALA A 30 0.65 -3.88 -0.39
CA ALA A 30 0.34 -5.05 -1.20
C ALA A 30 -0.85 -4.83 -2.13
N PHE A 31 -1.73 -3.86 -1.84
CA PHE A 31 -3.05 -3.79 -2.44
C PHE A 31 -3.31 -2.46 -3.12
N GLU A 32 -4.06 -2.51 -4.22
CA GLU A 32 -4.52 -1.31 -4.90
C GLU A 32 -5.54 -0.55 -4.04
N ASP A 33 -5.63 0.76 -4.30
CA ASP A 33 -6.64 1.61 -3.67
C ASP A 33 -8.03 1.13 -4.08
N CYS A 34 -8.98 1.20 -3.14
CA CYS A 34 -10.35 0.82 -3.44
C CYS A 34 -10.95 1.72 -4.52
N PRO A 35 -11.79 1.15 -5.43
CA PRO A 35 -12.44 1.95 -6.46
C PRO A 35 -13.38 2.99 -5.83
N THR A 36 -13.70 4.04 -6.60
CA THR A 36 -14.54 5.14 -6.12
C THR A 36 -15.86 4.63 -5.53
N GLY A 37 -16.17 5.08 -4.31
CA GLY A 37 -17.37 4.67 -3.58
C GLY A 37 -17.19 3.43 -2.69
N TYR A 38 -16.01 2.80 -2.70
CA TYR A 38 -15.62 1.77 -1.76
C TYR A 38 -14.59 2.32 -0.77
N VAL A 39 -14.51 1.69 0.39
CA VAL A 39 -13.51 1.96 1.42
C VAL A 39 -12.86 0.66 1.86
N GLU A 40 -11.62 0.76 2.31
CA GLU A 40 -10.89 -0.38 2.86
C GLU A 40 -11.60 -0.90 4.11
N ALA A 41 -11.81 -2.20 4.16
CA ALA A 41 -12.40 -2.91 5.28
C ALA A 41 -11.62 -4.19 5.55
N GLU A 42 -11.72 -4.66 6.79
CA GLU A 42 -10.96 -5.80 7.29
C GLU A 42 -11.93 -6.80 7.91
N ALA A 43 -11.79 -8.07 7.52
CA ALA A 43 -12.56 -9.15 8.12
C ALA A 43 -11.72 -9.74 9.23
N GLN A 44 -12.14 -9.49 10.48
CA GLN A 44 -11.54 -10.16 11.63
C GLN A 44 -11.98 -11.63 11.60
N SER A 45 -11.04 -12.51 11.23
CA SER A 45 -11.25 -13.93 11.46
C SER A 45 -11.07 -14.21 12.96
N GLY A 46 -12.09 -14.81 13.61
CA GLY A 46 -12.09 -15.07 15.06
C GLY A 46 -11.03 -16.07 15.55
N HIS A 47 -10.08 -16.46 14.70
CA HIS A 47 -9.06 -17.46 14.96
C HIS A 47 -7.66 -16.96 14.63
N GLY A 48 -7.28 -15.77 15.12
CA GLY A 48 -5.89 -15.28 15.07
C GLY A 48 -5.23 -15.29 13.68
N GLY A 49 -6.03 -15.44 12.63
CA GLY A 49 -5.58 -15.59 11.25
C GLY A 49 -5.57 -14.23 10.59
N ASN A 50 -4.64 -14.09 9.63
CA ASN A 50 -4.42 -12.88 8.84
C ASN A 50 -5.77 -12.25 8.46
N ALA A 51 -5.96 -11.01 8.86
CA ALA A 51 -7.20 -10.33 8.59
C ALA A 51 -7.32 -10.07 7.08
N GLU A 52 -8.43 -10.51 6.51
CA GLU A 52 -8.65 -10.39 5.08
C GLU A 52 -9.02 -8.95 4.76
N GLN A 53 -8.21 -8.29 3.94
CA GLN A 53 -8.47 -6.92 3.49
C GLN A 53 -9.29 -6.94 2.21
N TYR A 54 -10.42 -6.24 2.22
CA TYR A 54 -11.36 -6.13 1.10
C TYR A 54 -11.81 -4.68 0.93
N CYS A 55 -12.41 -4.38 -0.23
CA CYS A 55 -13.06 -3.12 -0.47
C CYS A 55 -14.56 -3.29 -0.23
N ALA A 56 -15.13 -2.43 0.60
CA ALA A 56 -16.52 -2.49 0.97
C ALA A 56 -17.23 -1.17 0.65
N ARG A 57 -18.47 -1.29 0.17
CA ARG A 57 -19.36 -0.15 -0.01
C ARG A 57 -20.39 -0.18 1.09
N TYR A 58 -20.54 0.96 1.76
CA TYR A 58 -21.51 1.11 2.84
C TYR A 58 -22.58 2.13 2.49
N THR A 59 -23.75 1.95 3.09
CA THR A 59 -24.77 3.00 3.22
C THR A 59 -24.99 3.30 4.69
N THR A 60 -25.51 4.49 4.97
CA THR A 60 -25.97 4.84 6.30
C THR A 60 -27.48 4.94 6.27
N GLU A 61 -28.17 3.97 6.87
CA GLU A 61 -29.62 3.97 6.99
C GLU A 61 -30.00 4.02 8.47
N ARG A 62 -30.87 4.97 8.84
CA ARG A 62 -31.32 5.16 10.24
C ARG A 62 -30.19 5.28 11.27
N GLY A 63 -29.02 5.77 10.84
CA GLY A 63 -27.84 5.93 11.69
C GLY A 63 -26.96 4.68 11.82
N GLU A 64 -27.34 3.57 11.17
CA GLU A 64 -26.55 2.34 11.12
C GLU A 64 -25.77 2.26 9.81
N ARG A 65 -24.53 1.78 9.89
CA ARG A 65 -23.67 1.56 8.72
C ARG A 65 -23.86 0.14 8.21
N ILE A 66 -24.48 0.02 7.04
CA ILE A 66 -24.83 -1.27 6.42
C ILE A 66 -23.90 -1.53 5.24
N GLU A 67 -23.26 -2.70 5.20
CA GLU A 67 -22.45 -3.16 4.07
C GLU A 67 -23.38 -3.55 2.92
N LEU A 68 -23.28 -2.85 1.78
CA LEU A 68 -24.06 -3.12 0.58
C LEU A 68 -23.35 -4.07 -0.36
N ASP A 69 -22.04 -3.93 -0.47
CA ASP A 69 -21.23 -4.69 -1.41
C ASP A 69 -19.80 -4.88 -0.87
N ARG A 70 -19.20 -6.00 -1.26
CA ARG A 70 -17.85 -6.44 -0.90
C ARG A 70 -17.16 -6.99 -2.12
N GLN A 71 -15.93 -6.54 -2.33
CA GLN A 71 -15.03 -7.10 -3.34
C GLN A 71 -13.62 -7.31 -2.79
N PRO A 72 -12.91 -8.36 -3.22
CA PRO A 72 -11.52 -8.57 -2.80
C PRO A 72 -10.63 -7.40 -3.26
N ARG A 73 -9.60 -7.07 -2.48
CA ARG A 73 -8.61 -6.09 -2.92
C ARG A 73 -7.69 -6.69 -3.98
N THR A 74 -7.56 -5.98 -5.09
CA THR A 74 -6.57 -6.32 -6.13
C THR A 74 -5.16 -6.14 -5.57
N ARG A 75 -4.29 -7.12 -5.80
CA ARG A 75 -2.88 -7.01 -5.43
C ARG A 75 -2.14 -6.12 -6.42
N ARG A 76 -1.25 -5.26 -5.93
CA ARG A 76 -0.40 -4.43 -6.78
C ARG A 76 0.68 -5.28 -7.44
N ASP A 77 0.90 -5.06 -8.74
CA ASP A 77 2.06 -5.61 -9.46
C ASP A 77 3.39 -5.04 -8.93
N ARG A 78 3.35 -3.81 -8.41
CA ARG A 78 4.51 -3.05 -7.91
C ARG A 78 4.22 -2.56 -6.49
N PRO A 79 4.38 -3.41 -5.46
CA PRO A 79 3.92 -3.10 -4.11
C PRO A 79 4.87 -2.18 -3.33
N TRP A 80 6.07 -1.91 -3.85
CA TRP A 80 7.04 -1.05 -3.18
C TRP A 80 6.89 0.39 -3.66
N TYR A 81 7.07 1.36 -2.76
CA TYR A 81 6.95 2.76 -3.13
C TYR A 81 7.93 3.68 -2.40
N PHE A 82 8.19 4.84 -3.01
CA PHE A 82 8.81 5.99 -2.37
C PHE A 82 7.87 7.19 -2.42
N ASP A 83 7.76 7.90 -1.30
CA ASP A 83 7.14 9.22 -1.27
C ASP A 83 8.21 10.29 -1.48
N ILE A 84 8.16 10.97 -2.62
CA ILE A 84 9.14 11.97 -3.03
C ILE A 84 8.56 13.35 -2.69
N ARG A 85 9.13 13.99 -1.67
CA ARG A 85 8.77 15.37 -1.29
C ARG A 85 9.40 16.36 -2.25
N GLN A 86 8.56 17.17 -2.89
CA GLN A 86 9.00 18.28 -3.73
C GLN A 86 9.20 19.54 -2.88
N LYS A 87 10.01 20.48 -3.39
CA LYS A 87 10.37 21.74 -2.70
C LYS A 87 9.15 22.62 -2.33
N GLY A 88 7.99 22.40 -2.97
CA GLY A 88 6.73 23.08 -2.69
C GLY A 88 5.84 22.40 -1.64
N GLY A 89 6.29 21.33 -0.98
CA GLY A 89 5.51 20.59 0.02
C GLY A 89 4.58 19.51 -0.55
N THR A 90 4.41 19.45 -1.88
CA THR A 90 3.72 18.35 -2.57
C THR A 90 4.55 17.08 -2.49
N SER A 91 3.91 15.93 -2.23
CA SER A 91 4.56 14.61 -2.25
C SER A 91 4.00 13.79 -3.39
N THR A 92 4.87 13.16 -4.18
CA THR A 92 4.46 12.21 -5.22
C THR A 92 4.89 10.80 -4.84
N ARG A 93 3.99 9.83 -5.01
CA ARG A 93 4.28 8.42 -4.74
C ARG A 93 4.72 7.71 -6.03
N ALA A 94 5.92 7.15 -6.02
CA ALA A 94 6.48 6.38 -7.12
C ALA A 94 6.50 4.89 -6.77
N TRP A 95 5.79 4.07 -7.56
CA TRP A 95 5.65 2.62 -7.35
C TRP A 95 6.63 1.79 -8.18
N PHE A 96 7.21 0.75 -7.58
CA PHE A 96 8.18 -0.16 -8.19
C PHE A 96 8.10 -1.59 -7.61
N ASP A 97 8.84 -2.52 -8.22
CA ASP A 97 8.97 -3.90 -7.75
C ASP A 97 10.45 -4.21 -7.51
N LEU A 98 10.71 -5.03 -6.49
CA LEU A 98 12.02 -5.54 -6.11
C LEU A 98 12.40 -6.84 -6.86
N LYS A 99 11.45 -7.53 -7.49
CA LYS A 99 11.65 -8.89 -8.03
C LYS A 99 11.69 -9.02 -9.57
N LYS A 100 11.78 -7.91 -10.30
CA LYS A 100 11.63 -7.89 -11.77
C LYS A 100 12.59 -8.82 -12.52
#